data_AF-A0A979G4G0-F1
#
_entry.id   AF-A0A979G4G0-F1
#
_cell.length_a   1.000
_cell.length_b   1.000
_cell.length_c   1.000
_cell.angle_alpha   90.00
_cell.angle_beta   90.00
_cell.angle_gamma   90.00
#
_symmetry.space_group_name_H-M   'P 1'
#
loop_
_entity.id
_entity.type
_entity.pdbx_description
1 polymer ?
#
loop_
_entity_poly.entity_id
_entity_poly.type
_entity_poly.pdbx_seq_one_letter_code
_entity_poly.pdbx_strand_id
1 'polypeptide(L)'
;MNRKLIMTWALIMSCFYAQAQRKSRTANNLEDRKYLTLQIRKIAKELLSPFMDRDIDLVPSWNTDTIFIHIDTGPGTEQEEKRFLEDIGALFVRKIGLEVLPEFPQFRCFDLSLQTEGRKQVHLLFRFVGINTAEYFSLRTNQRIRMSFHPDRPSIERDPVY
;
A
#
# COMPACT_ATOMS: atom_id res chain seq x y z
N MET A 1 -17.61 47.06 3.92
CA MET A 1 -16.91 45.80 3.58
C MET A 1 -16.85 44.94 4.84
N ASN A 2 -17.47 43.75 4.85
CA ASN A 2 -17.68 42.96 6.06
C ASN A 2 -16.40 42.24 6.51
N ARG A 3 -15.80 42.66 7.62
CA ARG A 3 -14.58 42.06 8.21
C ARG A 3 -14.69 40.54 8.45
N LYS A 4 -15.90 40.04 8.72
CA LYS A 4 -16.17 38.59 8.87
C LYS A 4 -15.91 37.80 7.59
N LEU A 5 -16.24 38.35 6.42
CA LEU A 5 -16.06 37.66 5.14
C LEU A 5 -14.57 37.48 4.81
N ILE A 6 -13.75 38.49 5.10
CA ILE A 6 -12.31 38.50 4.83
C ILE A 6 -11.57 37.46 5.70
N MET A 7 -11.95 37.29 6.97
CA MET A 7 -11.39 36.25 7.83
C MET A 7 -11.72 34.84 7.35
N THR A 8 -12.95 34.60 6.83
CA THR A 8 -13.33 33.28 6.30
C THR A 8 -12.52 32.93 5.06
N TRP A 9 -12.33 33.87 4.13
CA TRP A 9 -11.48 33.65 2.96
C TRP A 9 -10.00 33.45 3.32
N ALA A 10 -9.48 34.16 4.31
CA ALA A 10 -8.11 33.96 4.78
C ALA A 10 -7.89 32.58 5.42
N LEU A 11 -8.87 32.06 6.18
CA LEU A 11 -8.85 30.72 6.74
C LEU A 11 -8.97 29.62 5.67
N ILE A 12 -9.84 29.82 4.68
CA ILE A 12 -9.97 28.90 3.56
C ILE A 12 -8.67 28.85 2.76
N MET A 13 -8.09 30.02 2.44
CA MET A 13 -6.83 30.10 1.69
C MET A 13 -5.63 29.55 2.47
N SER A 14 -5.59 29.71 3.81
CA SER A 14 -4.52 29.13 4.63
C SER A 14 -4.63 27.60 4.73
N CYS A 15 -5.86 27.05 4.76
CA CYS A 15 -6.07 25.61 4.64
C CYS A 15 -5.62 25.08 3.27
N PHE A 16 -5.94 25.77 2.17
CA PHE A 16 -5.47 25.39 0.84
C PHE A 16 -3.95 25.51 0.69
N TYR A 17 -3.32 26.54 1.25
CA TYR A 17 -1.86 26.68 1.25
C TYR A 17 -1.17 25.60 2.09
N ALA A 18 -1.71 25.25 3.25
CA ALA A 18 -1.16 24.19 4.10
C ALA A 18 -1.29 22.79 3.45
N GLN A 19 -2.36 22.55 2.69
CA GLN A 19 -2.52 21.33 1.90
C GLN A 19 -1.60 21.33 0.67
N ALA A 20 -1.47 22.45 -0.03
CA ALA A 20 -0.61 22.59 -1.21
C ALA A 20 0.89 22.56 -0.87
N GLN A 21 1.28 22.86 0.38
CA GLN A 21 2.65 22.78 0.86
C GLN A 21 3.04 21.43 1.47
N ARG A 22 2.18 20.40 1.44
CA ARG A 22 2.66 19.02 1.63
C ARG A 22 3.53 18.66 0.44
N LYS A 23 4.82 18.98 0.56
CA LYS A 23 5.84 18.71 -0.43
C LYS A 23 5.81 17.21 -0.71
N SER A 24 5.41 16.84 -1.92
CA SER A 24 5.47 15.45 -2.39
C SER A 24 6.87 14.93 -2.11
N ARG A 25 6.98 13.87 -1.30
CA ARG A 25 8.25 13.23 -0.99
C ARG A 25 8.70 12.42 -2.20
N THR A 26 9.98 12.06 -2.24
CA THR A 26 10.51 11.19 -3.29
C THR A 26 11.47 10.16 -2.73
N ALA A 27 11.33 8.89 -3.14
CA ALA A 27 12.24 7.82 -2.74
C ALA A 27 13.68 7.97 -3.28
N ASN A 28 13.90 8.95 -4.16
CA ASN A 28 15.21 9.36 -4.64
C ASN A 28 15.98 10.20 -3.60
N ASN A 29 15.28 10.85 -2.67
CA ASN A 29 15.90 11.56 -1.55
C ASN A 29 16.21 10.59 -0.39
N LEU A 30 17.39 10.73 0.23
CA LEU A 30 17.86 9.81 1.28
C LEU A 30 17.00 9.87 2.56
N GLU A 31 16.58 11.05 2.99
CA GLU A 31 15.78 11.21 4.22
C GLU A 31 14.34 10.74 4.01
N ASP A 32 13.75 11.06 2.86
CA ASP A 32 12.44 10.53 2.47
C ASP A 32 12.45 9.01 2.32
N ARG A 33 13.55 8.44 1.83
CA ARG A 33 13.78 7.00 1.77
C ARG A 33 13.79 6.35 3.16
N LYS A 34 14.54 6.91 4.11
CA LYS A 34 14.53 6.43 5.50
C LYS A 34 13.12 6.49 6.11
N TYR A 35 12.42 7.59 5.86
CA TYR A 35 11.04 7.76 6.29
C TYR A 35 10.10 6.71 5.67
N LEU A 36 10.18 6.48 4.35
CA LEU A 36 9.42 5.45 3.65
C LEU A 36 9.67 4.06 4.24
N THR A 37 10.94 3.70 4.44
CA THR A 37 11.31 2.42 5.08
C THR A 37 10.67 2.28 6.46
N LEU A 38 10.67 3.33 7.28
CA LEU A 38 10.04 3.31 8.60
C LEU A 38 8.51 3.14 8.52
N GLN A 39 7.84 3.83 7.60
CA GLN A 39 6.39 3.67 7.41
C GLN A 39 6.02 2.26 6.95
N ILE A 40 6.76 1.72 5.98
CA ILE A 40 6.50 0.36 5.48
C ILE A 40 6.74 -0.68 6.58
N ARG A 41 7.83 -0.56 7.35
CA ARG A 41 8.09 -1.45 8.50
C ARG A 41 7.01 -1.35 9.56
N LYS A 42 6.50 -0.14 9.84
CA LYS A 42 5.39 0.07 10.77
C LYS A 42 4.12 -0.63 10.30
N ILE A 43 3.71 -0.42 9.05
CA ILE A 43 2.55 -1.07 8.44
C ILE A 43 2.69 -2.58 8.49
N ALA A 44 3.86 -3.09 8.10
CA ALA A 44 4.09 -4.52 8.06
C ALA A 44 4.06 -5.15 9.47
N LYS A 45 4.66 -4.51 10.47
CA LYS A 45 4.57 -4.97 11.87
C LYS A 45 3.13 -4.97 12.37
N GLU A 46 2.37 -3.91 12.09
CA GLU A 46 0.95 -3.83 12.46
C GLU A 46 0.15 -4.98 11.85
N LEU A 47 0.33 -5.24 10.55
CA LEU A 47 -0.47 -6.22 9.82
C LEU A 47 -0.04 -7.67 10.07
N LEU A 48 1.25 -7.93 10.26
CA LEU A 48 1.79 -9.29 10.35
C LEU A 48 1.98 -9.78 11.79
N SER A 49 2.06 -8.89 12.79
CA SER A 49 2.19 -9.29 14.20
C SER A 49 1.11 -10.26 14.70
N PRO A 50 -0.15 -10.24 14.22
CA PRO A 50 -1.14 -11.25 14.62
C PRO A 50 -0.88 -12.64 14.03
N PHE A 51 -0.06 -12.74 12.99
CA PHE A 51 0.16 -13.96 12.21
C PHE A 51 1.54 -14.57 12.44
N MET A 52 2.50 -13.79 12.94
CA MET A 52 3.89 -14.21 13.05
C MET A 52 4.46 -13.83 14.43
N ASP A 53 4.86 -14.85 15.19
CA ASP A 53 5.55 -14.71 16.49
C ASP A 53 7.02 -14.27 16.37
N ARG A 54 7.48 -13.92 15.16
CA ARG A 54 8.88 -13.62 14.86
C ARG A 54 9.06 -12.17 14.42
N ASP A 55 10.26 -11.64 14.66
CA ASP A 55 10.71 -10.41 14.02
C ASP A 55 10.73 -10.63 12.51
N ILE A 56 9.83 -9.95 11.80
CA ILE A 56 9.76 -10.04 10.35
C ILE A 56 10.90 -9.18 9.82
N ASP A 57 11.94 -9.82 9.27
CA ASP A 57 13.05 -9.12 8.64
C ASP A 57 12.60 -8.61 7.26
N LEU A 58 11.91 -7.47 7.29
CA LEU A 58 11.46 -6.77 6.12
C LEU A 58 12.54 -5.81 5.65
N VAL A 59 13.08 -6.14 4.48
CA VAL A 59 13.88 -5.24 3.68
C VAL A 59 12.99 -4.71 2.55
N PRO A 60 12.21 -3.63 2.78
CA PRO A 60 11.49 -3.00 1.70
C PRO A 60 12.50 -2.48 0.69
N SER A 61 12.32 -2.87 -0.57
CA SER A 61 13.05 -2.30 -1.69
C SER A 61 12.06 -1.61 -2.61
N TRP A 62 12.55 -0.79 -3.52
CA TRP A 62 11.70 -0.12 -4.50
C TRP A 62 12.50 0.18 -5.75
N ASN A 63 11.77 0.34 -6.84
CA ASN A 63 12.28 0.97 -8.06
C ASN A 63 11.58 2.34 -8.23
N THR A 64 11.55 2.86 -9.45
CA THR A 64 10.96 4.18 -9.75
C THR A 64 9.48 4.30 -9.37
N ASP A 65 8.69 3.22 -9.52
CA ASP A 65 7.23 3.26 -9.38
C ASP A 65 6.64 2.09 -8.57
N THR A 66 7.47 1.19 -8.07
CA THR A 66 7.04 -0.04 -7.40
C THR A 66 7.70 -0.17 -6.03
N ILE A 67 6.88 -0.47 -5.02
CA ILE A 67 7.33 -0.87 -3.68
C ILE A 67 7.35 -2.40 -3.63
N PHE A 68 8.47 -3.00 -3.26
CA PHE A 68 8.62 -4.44 -3.10
C PHE A 68 8.72 -4.78 -1.61
N ILE A 69 7.90 -5.74 -1.19
CA ILE A 69 7.97 -6.33 0.14
C ILE A 69 8.13 -7.84 0.00
N HIS A 70 9.17 -8.37 0.63
CA HIS A 70 9.35 -9.80 0.79
C HIS A 70 9.06 -10.17 2.24
N ILE A 71 8.20 -11.16 2.44
CA ILE A 71 7.94 -11.75 3.74
C ILE A 71 8.57 -13.15 3.72
N ASP A 72 9.47 -13.40 4.67
CA ASP A 72 10.02 -14.72 4.92
C ASP A 72 9.06 -15.48 5.85
N THR A 73 8.01 -16.05 5.27
CA THR A 73 7.20 -17.06 5.95
C THR A 73 8.00 -18.36 6.00
N GLY A 74 7.88 -19.10 7.11
CA GLY A 74 8.46 -20.43 7.21
C GLY A 74 7.94 -21.38 6.11
N PRO A 75 8.34 -22.65 6.15
CA PRO A 75 7.88 -23.63 5.17
C PRO A 75 6.35 -23.73 5.15
N GLY A 76 5.73 -23.33 4.04
CA GLY A 76 4.32 -23.53 3.71
C GLY A 76 4.14 -24.02 2.27
N THR A 77 2.99 -24.65 2.00
CA THR A 77 2.65 -25.12 0.65
C THR A 77 2.31 -23.95 -0.28
N GLU A 78 2.51 -24.10 -1.59
CA GLU A 78 2.21 -23.03 -2.56
C GLU A 78 0.77 -22.52 -2.48
N GLN A 79 -0.19 -23.39 -2.19
CA GLN A 79 -1.61 -23.03 -2.11
C GLN A 79 -1.93 -22.23 -0.83
N GLU A 80 -1.30 -22.59 0.30
CA GLU A 80 -1.42 -21.85 1.56
C GLU A 80 -0.80 -20.47 1.45
N GLU A 81 0.41 -20.38 0.88
CA GLU A 81 1.10 -19.10 0.68
C GLU A 81 0.32 -18.20 -0.27
N LYS A 82 -0.23 -18.72 -1.38
CA LYS A 82 -1.11 -17.95 -2.28
C LYS A 82 -2.32 -17.36 -1.56
N ARG A 83 -2.95 -18.15 -0.69
CA ARG A 83 -4.12 -17.70 0.08
C ARG A 83 -3.73 -16.63 1.08
N PHE A 84 -2.67 -16.86 1.83
CA PHE A 84 -2.14 -15.91 2.81
C PHE A 84 -1.75 -14.59 2.14
N LEU A 85 -1.06 -14.65 1.00
CA LEU A 85 -0.64 -13.49 0.20
C LEU A 85 -1.82 -12.63 -0.27
N GLU A 86 -2.91 -13.25 -0.73
CA GLU A 86 -4.11 -12.51 -1.13
C GLU A 86 -4.81 -11.87 0.07
N ASP A 87 -4.96 -12.63 1.17
CA ASP A 87 -5.66 -12.17 2.36
C ASP A 87 -4.90 -10.99 3.01
N ILE A 88 -3.57 -11.09 3.15
CA ILE A 88 -2.74 -10.02 3.73
C ILE A 88 -2.44 -8.90 2.74
N GLY A 89 -2.24 -9.21 1.45
CA GLY A 89 -1.90 -8.25 0.42
C GLY A 89 -2.98 -7.19 0.25
N ALA A 90 -4.25 -7.60 0.33
CA ALA A 90 -5.39 -6.69 0.38
C ALA A 90 -5.30 -5.64 1.50
N LEU A 91 -4.83 -6.05 2.69
CA LEU A 91 -4.65 -5.16 3.84
C LEU A 91 -3.45 -4.21 3.63
N PHE A 92 -2.33 -4.73 3.13
CA PHE A 92 -1.16 -3.91 2.80
C PHE A 92 -1.50 -2.82 1.79
N VAL A 93 -2.18 -3.18 0.70
CA VAL A 93 -2.55 -2.25 -0.38
C VAL A 93 -3.43 -1.14 0.14
N ARG A 94 -4.39 -1.46 1.02
CA ARG A 94 -5.22 -0.46 1.68
C ARG A 94 -4.38 0.49 2.53
N LYS A 95 -3.50 -0.05 3.38
CA LYS A 95 -2.64 0.76 4.26
C LYS A 95 -1.66 1.63 3.47
N ILE A 96 -0.99 1.07 2.47
CA ILE A 96 -0.09 1.80 1.58
C ILE A 96 -0.84 2.87 0.78
N GLY A 97 -2.02 2.53 0.25
CA GLY A 97 -2.85 3.45 -0.51
C GLY A 97 -3.30 4.66 0.29
N LEU A 98 -3.65 4.48 1.57
CA LEU A 98 -4.16 5.54 2.44
C LEU A 98 -3.04 6.32 3.17
N GLU A 99 -1.97 5.64 3.58
CA GLU A 99 -0.93 6.22 4.46
C GLU A 99 0.34 6.62 3.69
N VAL A 100 0.68 5.94 2.59
CA VAL A 100 1.97 6.12 1.90
C VAL A 100 1.84 6.87 0.58
N LEU A 101 0.90 6.47 -0.29
CA LEU A 101 0.76 7.10 -1.61
C LEU A 101 0.46 8.60 -1.60
N PRO A 102 -0.30 9.17 -0.62
CA PRO A 102 -0.50 10.61 -0.57
C PRO A 102 0.80 11.41 -0.37
N GLU A 103 1.81 10.80 0.27
CA GLU A 103 3.13 11.42 0.47
C GLU A 103 4.10 11.05 -0.65
N PHE A 104 3.94 9.87 -1.27
CA PHE A 104 4.80 9.31 -2.31
C PHE A 104 4.02 8.93 -3.58
N PRO A 105 3.45 9.91 -4.31
CA PRO A 105 2.59 9.67 -5.46
C PRO A 105 3.33 9.09 -6.68
N GLN A 106 4.66 8.99 -6.65
CA GLN A 106 5.42 8.35 -7.73
C GLN A 106 5.18 6.83 -7.79
N PHE A 107 4.77 6.21 -6.69
CA PHE A 107 4.49 4.77 -6.67
C PHE A 107 3.13 4.47 -7.29
N ARG A 108 3.13 3.50 -8.21
CA ARG A 108 1.96 3.00 -8.95
C ARG A 108 1.73 1.51 -8.73
N CYS A 109 2.72 0.83 -8.18
CA CYS A 109 2.70 -0.62 -7.99
C CYS A 109 3.16 -0.98 -6.57
N PHE A 110 2.60 -2.07 -6.06
CA PHE A 110 3.02 -2.73 -4.84
C PHE A 110 3.14 -4.23 -5.10
N ASP A 111 4.34 -4.77 -4.90
CA ASP A 111 4.64 -6.17 -5.11
C ASP A 111 4.91 -6.82 -3.75
N LEU A 112 4.10 -7.81 -3.41
CA LEU A 112 4.25 -8.61 -2.22
C LEU A 112 4.69 -10.02 -2.59
N SER A 113 5.73 -10.54 -1.95
CA SER A 113 6.24 -11.88 -2.20
C SER A 113 6.48 -12.71 -0.94
N LEU A 114 6.36 -14.02 -1.09
CA LEU A 114 6.59 -15.05 -0.07
C LEU A 114 7.45 -16.17 -0.66
N GLN A 115 8.24 -16.84 0.16
CA GLN A 115 8.99 -18.03 -0.23
C GLN A 115 8.28 -19.30 0.23
N THR A 116 8.15 -20.28 -0.66
CA THR A 116 7.53 -21.59 -0.34
C THR A 116 8.60 -22.62 0.08
N GLU A 117 8.15 -23.76 0.61
CA GLU A 117 8.99 -24.93 0.94
C GLU A 117 9.95 -25.34 -0.17
N GLY A 118 9.52 -25.25 -1.44
CA GLY A 118 10.32 -25.64 -2.60
C GLY A 118 11.32 -24.58 -3.08
N ARG A 119 11.59 -23.53 -2.28
CA ARG A 119 12.33 -22.31 -2.68
C ARG A 119 11.75 -21.60 -3.89
N LYS A 120 10.48 -21.86 -4.21
CA LYS A 120 9.74 -21.09 -5.22
C LYS A 120 9.17 -19.86 -4.55
N GLN A 121 9.26 -18.72 -5.21
CA GLN A 121 8.63 -17.49 -4.75
C GLN A 121 7.24 -17.35 -5.36
N VAL A 122 6.27 -17.02 -4.52
CA VAL A 122 4.93 -16.58 -4.94
C VAL A 122 4.89 -15.07 -4.76
N HIS A 123 4.41 -14.35 -5.78
CA HIS A 123 4.29 -12.89 -5.74
C HIS A 123 2.90 -12.45 -6.17
N LEU A 124 2.47 -11.30 -5.65
CA LEU A 124 1.21 -10.67 -5.95
C LEU A 124 1.45 -9.18 -6.19
N LEU A 125 1.24 -8.79 -7.44
CA LEU A 125 1.40 -7.42 -7.88
C LEU A 125 0.05 -6.71 -7.85
N PHE A 126 0.01 -5.62 -7.09
CA PHE A 126 -1.10 -4.69 -7.04
C PHE A 126 -0.75 -3.41 -7.80
N ARG A 127 -1.65 -2.98 -8.67
CA ARG A 127 -1.52 -1.73 -9.43
C ARG A 127 -2.52 -0.71 -8.92
N PHE A 128 -2.05 0.44 -8.48
CA PHE A 128 -2.88 1.58 -8.12
C PHE A 128 -3.38 2.28 -9.40
N VAL A 129 -4.69 2.28 -9.59
CA VAL A 129 -5.36 2.81 -10.80
C VAL A 129 -6.16 4.09 -10.53
N GLY A 130 -6.31 4.47 -9.26
CA GLY A 130 -7.01 5.67 -8.84
C GLY A 130 -6.69 6.03 -7.38
N ILE A 131 -7.32 7.10 -6.88
CA ILE A 131 -7.02 7.70 -5.57
C ILE A 131 -7.24 6.71 -4.41
N ASN A 132 -8.19 5.78 -4.54
CA ASN A 132 -8.46 4.74 -3.52
C ASN A 132 -8.75 3.39 -4.17
N THR A 133 -8.11 3.11 -5.30
CA THR A 133 -8.42 1.93 -6.10
C THR A 133 -7.14 1.24 -6.54
N ALA A 134 -7.09 -0.06 -6.32
CA ALA A 134 -6.03 -0.91 -6.82
C ALA A 134 -6.63 -2.14 -7.51
N GLU A 135 -5.85 -2.75 -8.37
CA GLU A 135 -6.21 -3.96 -9.08
C GLU A 135 -5.09 -4.97 -8.99
N TYR A 136 -5.45 -6.25 -8.93
CA TYR A 136 -4.50 -7.35 -8.96
C TYR A 136 -5.09 -8.55 -9.67
N PHE A 137 -4.25 -9.51 -10.04
CA PHE A 137 -4.68 -10.79 -10.58
C PHE A 137 -4.72 -11.82 -9.45
N SER A 138 -5.91 -12.31 -9.11
CA SER A 138 -6.08 -13.34 -8.08
C SER A 138 -5.51 -14.67 -8.56
N LEU A 139 -4.57 -15.19 -7.78
CA LEU A 139 -3.98 -16.51 -7.94
C LEU A 139 -4.97 -17.62 -7.54
N ARG A 140 -5.98 -17.31 -6.73
CA ARG A 140 -7.04 -18.25 -6.30
C ARG A 140 -8.14 -18.42 -7.33
N THR A 141 -8.63 -17.33 -7.92
CA THR A 141 -9.77 -17.36 -8.85
C THR A 141 -9.36 -17.22 -10.32
N ASN A 142 -8.08 -16.93 -10.59
CA ASN A 142 -7.56 -16.69 -11.94
C ASN A 142 -8.30 -15.54 -12.65
N GLN A 143 -8.65 -14.49 -11.90
CA GLN A 143 -9.40 -13.33 -12.37
C GLN A 143 -8.74 -12.04 -11.90
N ARG A 144 -8.94 -10.96 -12.66
CA ARG A 144 -8.58 -9.62 -12.21
C ARG A 144 -9.61 -9.16 -11.16
N ILE A 145 -9.12 -8.72 -10.01
CA ILE A 145 -9.93 -8.17 -8.93
C ILE A 145 -9.61 -6.69 -8.81
N ARG A 146 -10.66 -5.87 -8.72
CA ARG A 146 -10.56 -4.44 -8.41
C ARG A 146 -10.96 -4.23 -6.95
N MET A 147 -10.16 -3.44 -6.24
CA MET A 147 -10.34 -3.16 -4.84
C MET A 147 -10.53 -1.68 -4.63
N SER A 148 -11.63 -1.30 -3.98
CA SER A 148 -11.87 0.06 -3.51
C SER A 148 -11.63 0.12 -2.01
N PHE A 149 -10.70 0.96 -1.59
CA PHE A 149 -10.35 1.16 -0.19
C PHE A 149 -10.70 2.58 0.24
N HIS A 150 -12.00 2.86 0.36
CA HIS A 150 -12.45 4.08 1.01
C HIS A 150 -12.12 4.02 2.51
N PRO A 151 -11.74 5.14 3.15
CA PRO A 151 -11.50 5.19 4.59
C PRO A 151 -12.71 4.71 5.39
N ASP A 152 -13.92 4.94 4.89
CA ASP A 152 -15.17 4.69 5.62
C ASP A 152 -15.93 3.41 5.21
N ARG A 153 -15.55 2.73 4.11
CA ARG A 153 -16.18 1.49 3.63
C ARG A 153 -15.19 0.63 2.81
N PRO A 154 -14.80 -0.57 3.28
CA PRO A 154 -14.15 -1.54 2.42
C PRO A 154 -15.22 -2.22 1.54
N SER A 155 -15.19 -1.99 0.23
CA SER A 155 -15.99 -2.75 -0.73
C SER A 155 -15.06 -3.43 -1.74
N ILE A 156 -15.04 -4.76 -1.71
CA ILE A 156 -14.37 -5.56 -2.73
C ILE A 156 -15.39 -5.76 -3.86
N GLU A 157 -15.22 -5.02 -4.95
CA GLU A 157 -16.02 -5.22 -6.17
C GLU A 157 -15.31 -6.24 -7.04
N ARG A 158 -15.90 -7.42 -7.17
CA ARG A 158 -15.44 -8.43 -8.12
C ARG A 158 -16.04 -8.09 -9.47
N ASP A 159 -15.25 -7.46 -10.35
CA ASP A 159 -15.64 -7.30 -11.74
C ASP A 159 -15.43 -8.65 -12.46
N PRO A 160 -16.50 -9.31 -12.98
CA PRO A 160 -16.31 -10.40 -13.92
C PRO A 160 -15.77 -9.79 -15.21
N VAL A 161 -14.49 -10.02 -15.50
CA VAL A 161 -13.91 -9.65 -16.80
C VAL A 161 -14.48 -10.60 -17.85
N TYR A 162 -15.22 -10.05 -18.81
CA TYR A 162 -15.71 -10.70 -20.03
C TYR A 162 -14.57 -11.10 -20.96
#